data_AF-A0A1Z9H963-F1
#
_entry.id   AF-A0A1Z9H963-F1
#
_cell.length_a   1.000
_cell.length_b   1.000
_cell.length_c   1.000
_cell.angle_alpha   90.00
_cell.angle_beta   90.00
_cell.angle_gamma   90.00
#
_symmetry.space_group_name_H-M   'P 1'
#
loop_
_entity.id
_entity.type
_entity.pdbx_description
1 polymer ?
#
loop_
_entity_poly.entity_id
_entity_poly.type
_entity_poly.pdbx_seq_one_letter_code
_entity_poly.pdbx_strand_id
1 'polypeptide(L)'
;MIKFFLPLVVLFFDNAFATNSLDYFICENDRDALICDNSCKRAGYIFFKIKDIHASKLLITFVSTNQDRIKKVLEGCKIDDTENWYCAENFIDASKMSYEGYKIFQMIDGNYSEQFNYFDGENKQAWIKTFGCAKNKK
;
A
#
# COMPACT_ATOMS: atom_id res chain seq x y z
N MET A 1 -29.15 49.70 22.89
CA MET A 1 -28.65 49.21 21.59
C MET A 1 -27.86 47.94 21.83
N ILE A 2 -28.43 46.79 21.45
CA ILE A 2 -27.82 45.47 21.65
C ILE A 2 -26.81 45.26 20.50
N LYS A 3 -25.52 45.16 20.82
CA LYS A 3 -24.48 44.79 19.86
C LYS A 3 -24.37 43.26 19.82
N PHE A 4 -25.02 42.64 18.84
CA PHE A 4 -24.74 41.26 18.45
C PHE A 4 -23.41 41.23 17.70
N PHE A 5 -22.37 40.66 18.29
CA PHE A 5 -21.17 40.24 17.56
C PHE A 5 -21.28 38.72 17.37
N LEU A 6 -21.60 38.30 16.15
CA LEU A 6 -21.46 36.89 15.73
C LEU A 6 -19.97 36.53 15.73
N PRO A 7 -19.53 35.45 16.40
CA PRO A 7 -18.23 34.86 16.10
C PRO A 7 -18.36 34.14 14.75
N LEU A 8 -17.58 34.61 13.77
CA LEU A 8 -17.37 33.93 12.50
C LEU A 8 -16.66 32.59 12.81
N VAL A 9 -17.42 31.50 12.81
CA VAL A 9 -16.89 30.14 12.90
C VAL A 9 -16.06 29.91 11.65
N VAL A 10 -14.74 29.96 11.79
CA VAL A 10 -13.80 29.48 10.78
C VAL A 10 -13.95 27.96 10.76
N LEU A 11 -14.68 27.45 9.78
CA LEU A 11 -14.77 26.03 9.52
C LEU A 11 -13.37 25.52 9.14
N PHE A 12 -12.86 24.59 9.95
CA PHE A 12 -11.65 23.82 9.69
C PHE A 12 -11.76 23.14 8.32
N PHE A 13 -10.84 23.47 7.41
CA PHE A 13 -10.67 22.74 6.16
C PHE A 13 -9.92 21.43 6.45
N ASP A 14 -10.60 20.41 6.98
CA ASP A 14 -10.09 19.04 6.97
C ASP A 14 -10.38 18.39 5.62
N ASN A 15 -9.60 18.76 4.60
CA ASN A 15 -9.47 17.97 3.38
C ASN A 15 -7.99 17.87 2.98
N ALA A 16 -7.16 17.38 3.90
CA ALA A 16 -5.84 16.89 3.54
C ALA A 16 -5.97 15.52 2.85
N PHE A 17 -6.45 15.52 1.59
CA PHE A 17 -6.32 14.34 0.72
C PHE A 17 -5.23 14.62 -0.31
N ALA A 18 -3.98 14.75 0.15
CA ALA A 18 -2.83 14.58 -0.72
C ALA A 18 -2.81 13.11 -1.17
N THR A 19 -3.43 12.84 -2.31
CA THR A 19 -3.33 11.54 -2.98
C THR A 19 -2.04 11.57 -3.79
N ASN A 20 -0.89 11.47 -3.13
CA ASN A 20 0.39 11.42 -3.83
C ASN A 20 0.43 10.13 -4.66
N SER A 21 0.55 10.29 -5.98
CA SER A 21 0.78 9.17 -6.88
C SER A 21 2.25 8.77 -6.79
N LEU A 22 2.53 7.53 -6.46
CA LEU A 22 3.89 7.00 -6.51
C LEU A 22 4.09 6.28 -7.84
N ASP A 23 5.25 6.46 -8.47
CA ASP A 23 5.64 5.63 -9.60
C ASP A 23 5.94 4.22 -9.06
N TYR A 24 5.33 3.21 -9.65
CA TYR A 24 5.44 1.83 -9.20
C TYR A 24 6.36 1.03 -10.11
N PHE A 25 7.19 0.19 -9.50
CA PHE A 25 8.24 -0.59 -10.13
C PHE A 25 8.18 -2.04 -9.66
N ILE A 26 8.51 -2.95 -10.57
CA ILE A 26 8.70 -4.37 -10.29
C ILE A 26 10.21 -4.63 -10.17
N CYS A 27 10.61 -5.33 -9.11
CA CYS A 27 12.00 -5.62 -8.78
C CYS A 27 12.28 -7.13 -8.88
N GLU A 28 13.53 -7.49 -9.12
CA GLU A 28 13.94 -8.90 -9.25
C GLU A 28 14.13 -9.58 -7.89
N ASN A 29 14.41 -8.81 -6.83
CA ASN A 29 14.63 -9.30 -5.48
C ASN A 29 14.06 -8.34 -4.42
N ASP A 30 13.98 -8.83 -3.18
CA ASP A 30 13.47 -8.13 -2.01
C ASP A 30 14.31 -6.92 -1.62
N ARG A 31 15.64 -7.06 -1.66
CA ARG A 31 16.57 -5.98 -1.31
C ARG A 31 16.36 -4.75 -2.19
N ASP A 32 16.26 -4.94 -3.49
CA ASP A 32 16.05 -3.87 -4.46
C ASP A 32 14.68 -3.22 -4.29
N ALA A 33 13.65 -4.02 -3.98
CA ALA A 33 12.31 -3.49 -3.67
C ALA A 33 12.28 -2.64 -2.38
N LEU A 34 12.99 -3.07 -1.33
CA LEU A 34 13.03 -2.36 -0.06
C LEU A 34 13.64 -0.95 -0.17
N ILE A 35 14.66 -0.77 -0.99
CA ILE A 35 15.30 0.53 -1.23
C ILE A 35 14.75 1.26 -2.47
N CYS A 36 13.80 0.62 -3.16
CA CYS A 36 13.29 0.98 -4.47
C CYS A 36 14.40 1.40 -5.46
N ASP A 37 15.32 0.47 -5.71
CA ASP A 37 16.51 0.68 -6.54
C ASP A 37 16.15 1.11 -7.98
N ASN A 38 17.09 1.75 -8.67
CA ASN A 38 16.88 2.15 -10.06
C ASN A 38 16.93 0.98 -11.05
N SER A 39 17.40 -0.20 -10.63
CA SER A 39 17.32 -1.45 -11.40
C SER A 39 15.88 -1.93 -11.60
N CYS A 40 14.96 -1.54 -10.71
CA CYS A 40 13.56 -1.94 -10.80
C CYS A 40 12.88 -1.34 -12.03
N LYS A 41 12.07 -2.14 -12.72
CA LYS A 41 11.42 -1.76 -13.98
C LYS A 41 10.09 -1.08 -13.70
N ARG A 42 9.90 0.12 -14.23
CA ARG A 42 8.65 0.88 -14.07
C ARG A 42 7.49 0.09 -14.69
N ALA A 43 6.45 -0.16 -13.90
CA ALA A 43 5.27 -0.91 -14.32
C ALA A 43 3.97 -0.08 -14.26
N GLY A 44 4.02 1.12 -13.67
CA GLY A 44 2.88 2.02 -13.62
C GLY A 44 2.98 3.03 -12.51
N TYR A 45 1.84 3.31 -11.87
CA TYR A 45 1.75 4.16 -10.69
C TYR A 45 0.69 3.63 -9.73
N ILE A 46 0.83 4.00 -8.47
CA ILE A 46 0.00 3.49 -7.38
C ILE A 46 -0.49 4.64 -6.51
N PHE A 47 -1.69 4.47 -5.97
CA PHE A 47 -2.30 5.39 -5.03
C PHE A 47 -2.91 4.65 -3.87
N PHE A 48 -2.90 5.31 -2.72
CA PHE A 48 -3.43 4.80 -1.48
C PHE A 48 -4.56 5.72 -1.03
N LYS A 49 -5.61 5.13 -0.47
CA LYS A 49 -6.66 5.89 0.21
C LYS A 49 -6.77 5.40 1.65
N ILE A 50 -6.20 6.18 2.56
CA ILE A 50 -6.36 6.01 4.00
C ILE A 50 -7.49 6.95 4.42
N LYS A 51 -8.59 6.38 4.91
CA LYS A 51 -9.74 7.16 5.40
C LYS A 51 -9.69 7.39 6.92
N ASP A 52 -9.01 6.50 7.62
CA ASP A 52 -8.97 6.42 9.08
C ASP A 52 -7.66 5.71 9.47
N ILE A 53 -6.88 6.32 10.35
CA ILE A 53 -5.61 5.77 10.86
C ILE A 53 -5.82 4.58 11.80
N HIS A 54 -7.03 4.40 12.34
CA HIS A 54 -7.38 3.24 13.15
C HIS A 54 -7.95 2.09 12.30
N ALA A 55 -8.03 2.25 10.98
CA ALA A 55 -8.50 1.20 10.10
C ALA A 55 -7.48 0.06 10.02
N SER A 56 -8.00 -1.18 10.09
CA SER A 56 -7.22 -2.39 9.80
C SER A 56 -7.15 -2.73 8.31
N LYS A 57 -7.74 -1.89 7.46
CA LYS A 57 -7.87 -2.11 6.01
C LYS A 57 -7.43 -0.89 5.22
N LEU A 58 -6.73 -1.10 4.12
CA LEU A 58 -6.26 -0.05 3.23
C LEU A 58 -6.69 -0.33 1.79
N LEU A 59 -7.26 0.66 1.11
CA LEU A 59 -7.56 0.55 -0.33
C LEU A 59 -6.37 1.04 -1.14
N ILE A 60 -5.84 0.16 -1.98
CA ILE A 60 -4.77 0.46 -2.93
C ILE A 60 -5.33 0.40 -4.36
N THR A 61 -4.92 1.36 -5.18
CA THR A 61 -5.25 1.39 -6.61
C THR A 61 -3.95 1.41 -7.40
N PHE A 62 -3.72 0.34 -8.14
CA PHE A 62 -2.64 0.25 -9.12
C PHE A 62 -3.16 0.63 -10.50
N VAL A 63 -2.36 1.39 -11.24
CA VAL A 63 -2.62 1.71 -12.64
C VAL A 63 -1.39 1.36 -13.47
N SER A 64 -1.56 0.43 -14.42
CA SER A 64 -0.47 -0.02 -15.29
C SER A 64 -0.05 1.07 -16.28
N THR A 65 1.10 0.87 -16.93
CA THR A 65 1.52 1.71 -18.08
C THR A 65 0.53 1.68 -19.24
N ASN A 66 -0.26 0.61 -19.37
CA ASN A 66 -1.31 0.46 -20.39
C ASN A 66 -2.67 1.02 -19.93
N GLN A 67 -2.72 1.70 -18.77
CA GLN A 67 -3.91 2.28 -18.16
C GLN A 67 -4.92 1.28 -17.57
N ASP A 68 -4.55 0.00 -17.45
CA ASP A 68 -5.35 -0.98 -16.70
C ASP A 68 -5.38 -0.61 -15.23
N ARG A 69 -6.55 -0.70 -14.59
CA ARG A 69 -6.73 -0.32 -13.19
C ARG A 69 -7.09 -1.53 -12.36
N ILE A 70 -6.31 -1.77 -11.31
CA ILE A 70 -6.54 -2.82 -10.33
C ILE A 70 -6.74 -2.16 -8.97
N LYS A 71 -7.84 -2.51 -8.29
CA LYS A 71 -8.08 -2.11 -6.91
C LYS A 71 -7.94 -3.32 -6.01
N LYS A 72 -7.17 -3.19 -4.94
CA LYS A 72 -7.03 -4.21 -3.91
C LYS A 72 -7.35 -3.61 -2.54
N VAL A 73 -7.98 -4.40 -1.68
CA VAL A 73 -8.08 -4.10 -0.25
C VAL A 73 -6.99 -4.90 0.44
N LEU A 74 -6.10 -4.19 1.15
CA LEU A 74 -5.11 -4.76 2.04
C LEU A 74 -5.75 -4.93 3.41
N GLU A 75 -5.47 -6.05 4.06
CA GLU A 75 -6.01 -6.42 5.37
C GLU A 75 -4.89 -6.48 6.41
N GLY A 76 -5.24 -6.46 7.70
CA GLY A 76 -4.28 -6.59 8.79
C GLY A 76 -3.30 -5.42 8.89
N CYS A 77 -3.75 -4.22 8.53
CA CYS A 77 -2.93 -3.01 8.52
C CYS A 77 -2.77 -2.41 9.92
N LYS A 78 -1.57 -1.89 10.19
CA LYS A 78 -1.24 -0.93 11.24
C LYS A 78 -0.85 0.37 10.55
N ILE A 79 -1.58 1.44 10.81
CA ILE A 79 -1.42 2.72 10.14
C ILE A 79 -1.03 3.75 11.20
N ASP A 80 0.19 4.28 11.08
CA ASP A 80 0.64 5.37 11.95
C ASP A 80 0.25 6.72 11.33
N ASP A 81 0.55 6.88 10.03
CA ASP A 81 0.15 8.03 9.22
C ASP A 81 0.08 7.68 7.72
N THR A 82 -0.04 8.68 6.84
CA THR A 82 -0.13 8.48 5.38
C THR A 82 1.15 8.00 4.72
N GLU A 83 2.28 8.23 5.36
CA GLU A 83 3.64 7.92 4.91
C GLU A 83 4.28 6.76 5.70
N ASN A 84 3.63 6.29 6.76
CA ASN A 84 4.09 5.22 7.64
C ASN A 84 2.96 4.25 7.98
N TRP A 85 3.01 3.06 7.40
CA TRP A 85 2.06 1.97 7.67
C TRP A 85 2.58 0.62 7.20
N TYR A 86 1.97 -0.45 7.73
CA TYR A 86 2.34 -1.83 7.43
C TYR A 86 1.11 -2.72 7.39
N CYS A 87 0.97 -3.55 6.37
CA CYS A 87 -0.07 -4.57 6.26
C CYS A 87 0.56 -5.94 6.02
N ALA A 88 0.09 -6.96 6.74
CA ALA A 88 0.53 -8.34 6.56
C ALA A 88 -0.66 -9.28 6.43
N GLU A 89 -0.67 -10.02 5.33
CA GLU A 89 -1.62 -11.09 5.07
C GLU A 89 -0.86 -12.42 5.19
N ASN A 90 -1.23 -13.24 6.16
CA ASN A 90 -0.72 -14.61 6.29
C ASN A 90 -1.70 -15.58 5.62
N PHE A 91 -1.19 -16.43 4.74
CA PHE A 91 -1.96 -17.51 4.12
C PHE A 91 -1.74 -18.76 4.97
N ILE A 92 -2.75 -19.12 5.75
CA ILE A 92 -2.75 -20.32 6.58
C ILE A 92 -3.94 -21.17 6.15
N ASP A 93 -3.69 -22.39 5.69
CA ASP A 93 -4.75 -23.37 5.50
C ASP A 93 -5.09 -23.97 6.86
N ALA A 94 -6.16 -23.47 7.48
CA ALA A 94 -6.63 -23.92 8.78
C ALA A 94 -7.04 -25.41 8.79
N SER A 95 -7.40 -25.98 7.63
CA SER A 95 -7.76 -27.41 7.51
C SER A 95 -6.54 -28.31 7.47
N LYS A 96 -5.39 -27.81 6.99
CA LYS A 96 -4.13 -28.56 6.88
C LYS A 96 -3.11 -28.21 7.95
N MET A 97 -3.38 -27.20 8.80
CA MET A 97 -2.43 -26.63 9.77
C MET A 97 -1.06 -26.28 9.12
N SER A 98 -1.07 -25.92 7.83
CA SER A 98 0.15 -25.61 7.07
C SER A 98 0.21 -24.14 6.73
N TYR A 99 1.40 -23.56 6.88
CA TYR A 99 1.70 -22.23 6.39
C TYR A 99 1.83 -22.24 4.88
N GLU A 100 0.97 -21.45 4.22
CA GLU A 100 0.92 -21.37 2.75
C GLU A 100 1.55 -20.09 2.20
N GLY A 101 2.08 -19.22 3.06
CA GLY A 101 2.85 -18.05 2.68
C GLY A 101 2.40 -16.75 3.30
N TYR A 102 2.91 -15.66 2.75
CA TYR A 102 2.60 -14.30 3.18
C TYR A 102 2.57 -13.31 2.02
N LYS A 103 1.89 -12.20 2.28
CA LYS A 103 2.07 -10.94 1.55
C LYS A 103 2.31 -9.83 2.56
N ILE A 104 3.39 -9.10 2.36
CA ILE A 104 3.74 -7.92 3.16
C ILE A 104 3.66 -6.69 2.26
N PHE A 105 3.07 -5.64 2.79
CA PHE A 105 2.95 -4.32 2.18
C PHE A 105 3.37 -3.29 3.22
N GLN A 106 4.22 -2.34 2.86
CA GLN A 106 4.64 -1.31 3.80
C GLN A 106 4.91 0.02 3.10
N MET A 107 4.68 1.09 3.84
CA MET A 107 5.13 2.45 3.53
C MET A 107 6.01 2.92 4.67
N ILE A 108 7.22 3.37 4.34
CA ILE A 108 8.20 3.92 5.28
C ILE A 108 8.71 5.23 4.71
N ASP A 109 8.49 6.33 5.43
CA ASP A 109 8.89 7.68 5.00
C ASP A 109 8.42 8.00 3.57
N GLY A 110 7.19 7.59 3.23
CA GLY A 110 6.58 7.83 1.92
C GLY A 110 7.09 6.93 0.78
N ASN A 111 7.94 5.93 1.08
CA ASN A 111 8.38 4.92 0.12
C ASN A 111 7.65 3.60 0.35
N TYR A 112 7.06 3.07 -0.71
CA TYR A 112 6.28 1.85 -0.68
C TYR A 112 7.13 0.63 -1.10
N SER A 113 6.92 -0.50 -0.44
CA SER A 113 7.42 -1.80 -0.89
C SER A 113 6.41 -2.92 -0.62
N GLU A 114 6.43 -3.94 -1.48
CA GLU A 114 5.62 -5.14 -1.36
C GLU A 114 6.43 -6.41 -1.64
N GLN A 115 6.10 -7.47 -0.92
CA GLN A 115 6.75 -8.75 -1.03
C GLN A 115 5.73 -9.86 -0.88
N PHE A 116 5.61 -10.71 -1.91
CA PHE A 116 4.74 -11.89 -1.89
C PHE A 116 5.61 -13.13 -1.87
N ASN A 117 5.23 -14.08 -1.02
CA ASN A 117 5.85 -15.38 -0.99
C ASN A 117 4.78 -16.40 -0.56
N TYR A 118 4.12 -17.02 -1.53
CA TYR A 118 3.02 -17.96 -1.25
C TYR A 118 3.01 -19.15 -2.22
N PHE A 119 2.33 -20.21 -1.80
CA PHE A 119 2.10 -21.39 -2.62
C PHE A 119 0.93 -21.16 -3.56
N ASP A 120 1.15 -21.43 -4.85
CA ASP A 120 0.07 -21.64 -5.79
C ASP A 120 -0.47 -23.06 -5.61
N GLY A 121 -1.73 -23.20 -5.18
CA GLY A 121 -2.33 -24.44 -4.67
C GLY A 121 -2.27 -25.65 -5.62
N GLU A 122 -1.91 -25.44 -6.89
CA GLU A 122 -1.74 -26.49 -7.90
C GLU A 122 -0.33 -27.10 -7.92
N ASN A 123 0.71 -26.41 -7.43
CA ASN A 123 2.08 -26.92 -7.43
C ASN A 123 2.89 -26.46 -6.20
N LYS A 124 2.99 -27.33 -5.19
CA LYS A 124 3.77 -27.10 -3.96
C LYS A 124 5.28 -26.88 -4.19
N GLN A 125 5.78 -27.01 -5.42
CA GLN A 125 7.18 -26.77 -5.76
C GLN A 125 7.46 -25.35 -6.29
N ALA A 126 6.43 -24.57 -6.62
CA ALA A 126 6.60 -23.23 -7.17
C ALA A 126 6.11 -22.17 -6.17
N TRP A 127 7.04 -21.68 -5.32
CA TRP A 127 6.80 -20.46 -4.57
C TRP A 127 6.65 -19.28 -5.54
N ILE A 128 5.52 -18.59 -5.50
CA ILE A 128 5.38 -17.32 -6.21
C ILE A 128 6.06 -16.25 -5.37
N LYS A 129 7.16 -15.73 -5.90
CA LYS A 129 7.88 -14.58 -5.34
C LYS A 129 7.65 -13.37 -6.21
N THR A 130 7.19 -12.29 -5.61
CA THR A 130 7.00 -11.01 -6.30
C THR A 130 7.46 -9.89 -5.40
N PHE A 131 8.22 -8.96 -5.97
CA PHE A 131 8.79 -7.83 -5.27
C PHE A 131 8.46 -6.56 -6.05
N GLY A 132 7.85 -5.60 -5.37
CA GLY A 132 7.46 -4.32 -5.95
C GLY A 132 7.80 -3.18 -5.04
N CYS A 133 7.98 -1.99 -5.60
CA CYS A 133 8.22 -0.78 -4.84
C CYS A 133 7.57 0.42 -5.52
N ALA A 134 7.37 1.50 -4.77
CA ALA A 134 6.98 2.76 -5.35
C ALA A 134 7.59 3.95 -4.61
N LYS A 135 7.94 4.98 -5.37
CA LYS A 135 8.55 6.22 -4.86
C LYS A 135 7.99 7.44 -5.60
N ASN A 136 8.14 8.61 -5.01
CA ASN A 136 7.74 9.87 -5.65
C ASN A 136 8.48 10.05 -6.98
N LYS A 137 7.80 10.67 -7.96
CA LYS A 137 8.45 11.11 -9.20
C LYS A 137 9.56 12.08 -8.83
N LYS A 138 10.80 11.75 -9.21
CA LYS A 138 11.90 12.72 -9.19
C LYS A 138 11.78 13.66 -10.38
#